data_AF-A0A552ZIN0-F1
#
_entry.id   AF-A0A552ZIN0-F1
#
_cell.length_a   1.000
_cell.length_b   1.000
_cell.length_c   1.000
_cell.angle_alpha   90.00
_cell.angle_beta   90.00
_cell.angle_gamma   90.00
#
_symmetry.space_group_name_H-M   'P 1'
#
loop_
_entity.id
_entity.type
_entity.pdbx_description
1 polymer ?
#
loop_
_entity_poly.entity_id
_entity_poly.type
_entity_poly.pdbx_seq_one_letter_code
_entity_poly.pdbx_strand_id
1 'polypeptide(L)'
;MTVYEVLTVALVVALATLAVVAIYLGLMNWIGALYLVRCTACHHLAFSSRRDPRMSCPHCEHPSLLHPIYAVRHRDAPVRVLDDRLRY
;
A
#
# COMPACT_ATOMS: atom_id res chain seq x y z
N MET A 1 -36.97 13.26 9.74
CA MET A 1 -36.27 14.22 8.86
C MET A 1 -34.83 14.46 9.30
N THR A 2 -34.57 14.71 10.59
CA THR A 2 -33.23 14.93 11.15
C THR A 2 -32.23 13.79 10.91
N VAL A 3 -32.66 12.53 10.96
CA VAL A 3 -31.77 11.36 10.76
C VAL A 3 -31.15 11.35 9.35
N TYR A 4 -31.96 11.60 8.32
CA TYR A 4 -31.47 11.64 6.94
C TYR A 4 -30.56 12.83 6.70
N GLU A 5 -30.85 13.97 7.32
CA GLU A 5 -30.02 15.17 7.26
C GLU A 5 -28.64 14.92 7.86
N VAL A 6 -28.58 14.34 9.07
CA VAL A 6 -27.31 13.98 9.72
C VAL A 6 -26.51 12.96 8.91
N LEU A 7 -27.16 11.92 8.38
CA LEU A 7 -26.51 10.93 7.51
C LEU A 7 -25.95 11.57 6.24
N THR A 8 -26.69 12.49 5.63
CA THR A 8 -26.25 13.20 4.42
C THR A 8 -25.02 14.07 4.72
N VAL A 9 -25.05 14.84 5.82
CA VAL A 9 -23.89 15.63 6.24
C VAL A 9 -22.68 14.74 6.50
N ALA A 10 -22.86 13.63 7.23
CA ALA A 10 -21.78 12.68 7.51
C ALA A 10 -21.19 12.09 6.21
N LEU A 11 -22.05 11.73 5.25
CA LEU A 11 -21.62 11.22 3.95
C LEU A 11 -20.83 12.27 3.15
N VAL A 12 -21.31 13.51 3.11
CA VAL A 12 -20.63 14.61 2.42
C VAL A 12 -19.24 14.84 3.01
N VAL A 13 -19.13 14.87 4.35
CA VAL A 13 -17.84 15.02 5.04
C VAL A 13 -16.90 13.84 4.73
N ALA A 14 -17.42 12.61 4.75
CA ALA A 14 -16.63 11.42 4.41
C ALA A 14 -16.11 11.46 2.97
N LEU A 15 -16.96 11.84 2.01
CA LEU A 15 -16.55 11.96 0.60
C LEU A 15 -15.56 13.10 0.40
N ALA A 16 -15.77 14.25 1.04
CA ALA A 16 -14.87 15.39 0.94
C ALA A 16 -13.47 15.05 1.50
N THR A 17 -13.41 14.39 2.66
CA THR A 17 -12.13 13.97 3.25
C THR A 17 -11.40 12.94 2.37
N LEU A 18 -12.10 11.95 1.84
CA LEU A 18 -11.53 10.98 0.89
C LEU A 18 -11.00 11.65 -0.37
N ALA A 19 -11.74 12.62 -0.92
CA ALA A 19 -11.30 13.37 -2.10
C ALA A 19 -10.02 14.17 -1.82
N VAL A 20 -9.95 14.85 -0.67
CA VAL A 20 -8.75 15.59 -0.25
C VAL A 20 -7.54 14.66 -0.13
N VAL A 21 -7.70 13.49 0.49
CA VAL A 21 -6.63 12.48 0.60
C VAL A 21 -6.16 12.03 -0.77
N ALA A 22 -7.09 11.71 -1.68
CA ALA A 22 -6.76 11.30 -3.04
C ALA A 22 -5.98 12.39 -3.82
N ILE A 23 -6.35 13.67 -3.64
CA ILE A 23 -5.64 14.81 -4.24
C ILE A 23 -4.21 14.88 -3.72
N TYR A 24 -4.00 14.78 -2.40
CA TYR A 24 -2.65 14.79 -1.83
C TYR A 24 -1.81 13.61 -2.31
N LEU A 25 -2.38 12.40 -2.40
CA LEU A 25 -1.68 11.23 -2.95
C LEU A 25 -1.27 11.45 -4.42
N GLY A 26 -2.16 12.04 -5.23
CA GLY A 26 -1.85 12.42 -6.60
C GLY A 26 -0.71 13.43 -6.68
N LEU A 27 -0.72 14.44 -5.80
CA LEU A 27 0.33 15.45 -5.73
C LEU A 27 1.68 14.84 -5.31
N MET A 28 1.69 13.93 -4.34
CA MET A 28 2.89 13.19 -3.94
C MET A 28 3.44 12.34 -5.09
N ASN A 29 2.58 11.73 -5.90
CA ASN A 29 3.00 11.04 -7.12
C ASN A 29 3.58 12.00 -8.16
N TRP A 30 3.01 13.20 -8.30
CA TRP A 30 3.46 14.19 -9.27
C TRP A 30 4.83 14.78 -8.94
N ILE A 31 5.09 15.09 -7.65
CA ILE A 31 6.39 15.55 -7.15
C ILE A 31 7.39 14.39 -7.05
N GLY A 32 6.94 13.16 -7.30
CA GLY A 32 7.79 11.98 -7.32
C GLY A 32 8.17 11.43 -5.95
N ALA A 33 7.40 11.77 -4.91
CA ALA A 33 7.55 11.26 -3.56
C ALA A 33 6.88 9.89 -3.34
N LEU A 34 5.84 9.57 -4.11
CA LEU A 34 5.05 8.35 -3.91
C LEU A 34 4.48 7.82 -5.23
N TYR A 35 4.95 6.67 -5.68
CA TYR A 35 4.57 6.02 -6.92
C TYR A 35 3.75 4.75 -6.65
N LEU A 36 2.74 4.50 -7.49
CA LEU A 36 2.09 3.20 -7.58
C LEU A 36 2.91 2.33 -8.55
N VAL A 37 3.62 1.34 -8.02
CA VAL A 37 4.44 0.42 -8.80
C VAL A 37 3.86 -0.98 -8.76
N ARG A 38 4.08 -1.75 -9.83
CA ARG A 38 3.71 -3.15 -9.89
C ARG A 38 4.85 -4.01 -9.38
N CYS A 39 4.57 -4.90 -8.43
CA CYS A 39 5.52 -5.94 -8.04
C CYS A 39 5.79 -6.88 -9.21
N THR A 40 7.05 -7.21 -9.47
CA THR A 40 7.39 -8.26 -10.44
C THR A 40 7.21 -9.67 -9.85
N ALA A 41 7.21 -9.81 -8.52
CA ALA A 41 7.04 -11.08 -7.82
C ALA A 41 5.58 -11.52 -7.64
N CYS A 42 4.68 -10.61 -7.24
CA CYS A 42 3.28 -10.92 -6.94
C CYS A 42 2.26 -10.20 -7.83
N HIS A 43 2.71 -9.35 -8.77
CA HIS A 43 1.86 -8.55 -9.67
C HIS A 43 0.83 -7.61 -9.02
N HIS A 44 0.87 -7.46 -7.69
CA HIS A 44 0.07 -6.49 -6.97
C HIS A 44 0.63 -5.07 -7.09
N LEU A 45 -0.28 -4.10 -6.93
CA LEU A 45 0.04 -2.69 -6.85
C LEU A 45 0.50 -2.36 -5.43
N ALA A 46 1.65 -1.72 -5.32
CA ALA A 46 2.20 -1.25 -4.05
C ALA A 46 2.64 0.22 -4.19
N PHE A 47 2.60 0.95 -3.08
CA PHE A 47 3.15 2.30 -3.01
C PHE A 47 4.67 2.24 -2.77
N SER A 48 5.42 3.07 -3.49
CA SER A 48 6.88 3.12 -3.43
C SER A 48 7.38 4.54 -3.57
N SER A 49 8.39 4.95 -2.79
CA SER A 49 9.09 6.22 -3.00
C SER A 49 10.03 6.24 -4.22
N ARG A 50 10.19 5.11 -4.91
CA ARG A 50 10.95 4.98 -6.16
C ARG A 50 10.04 4.54 -7.30
N ARG A 51 10.28 5.11 -8.49
CA ARG A 51 9.49 4.86 -9.71
C ARG A 51 9.76 3.48 -10.33
N ASP A 52 10.92 2.90 -10.06
CA ASP A 52 11.28 1.58 -10.60
C ASP A 52 10.37 0.48 -10.04
N PRO A 53 10.01 -0.52 -10.86
CA PRO A 53 9.29 -1.68 -10.39
C PRO A 53 10.09 -2.36 -9.27
N ARG A 54 9.53 -2.40 -8.07
CA ARG A 54 10.18 -3.11 -6.96
C ARG A 54 10.15 -4.60 -7.23
N MET A 55 11.30 -5.24 -7.03
CA MET A 55 11.43 -6.70 -7.04
C MET A 55 10.63 -7.35 -5.90
N SER A 56 10.45 -6.64 -4.79
CA SER A 56 9.74 -7.08 -3.58
C SER A 56 8.81 -5.98 -3.05
N CYS A 57 7.60 -6.35 -2.66
CA CYS A 57 6.62 -5.48 -2.02
C CYS A 57 6.58 -5.78 -0.52
N PRO A 58 6.06 -4.88 0.36
CA PRO A 58 5.95 -5.17 1.79
C PRO A 58 5.21 -6.48 2.08
N HIS A 59 4.27 -6.85 1.21
CA HIS A 59 3.55 -8.12 1.20
C HIS A 59 4.43 -9.35 0.89
N CYS A 60 5.40 -9.18 0.00
CA CYS A 60 6.39 -10.20 -0.34
C CYS A 60 7.58 -10.23 0.64
N GLU A 61 7.86 -9.11 1.30
CA GLU A 61 8.94 -8.97 2.29
C GLU A 61 8.54 -9.56 3.65
N HIS A 62 7.24 -9.55 3.96
CA HIS A 62 6.70 -10.16 5.18
C HIS A 62 5.66 -11.27 4.90
N PRO A 63 6.04 -12.37 4.24
CA PRO A 63 5.12 -13.47 3.94
C PRO A 63 4.63 -14.19 5.20
N SER A 64 5.35 -14.06 6.33
CA SER A 64 4.94 -14.61 7.62
C SER A 64 3.68 -13.96 8.20
N LEU A 65 3.41 -12.69 7.87
CA LEU A 65 2.22 -11.97 8.35
C LEU A 65 0.95 -12.32 7.55
N LEU A 66 1.12 -12.69 6.27
CA LEU A 66 0.02 -12.93 5.35
C LEU A 66 -0.25 -14.41 5.09
N HIS A 67 0.78 -15.26 5.12
CA HIS A 67 0.65 -16.70 4.95
C HIS A 67 1.62 -17.47 5.87
N PRO A 68 1.33 -17.56 7.18
CA PRO A 68 2.19 -18.24 8.14
C PRO A 68 2.43 -19.71 7.78
N ILE A 69 1.41 -20.40 7.25
CA ILE A 69 1.49 -21.82 6.89
C ILE A 69 2.39 -22.05 5.65
N TYR A 70 2.35 -21.15 4.67
CA TYR A 70 3.18 -21.24 3.47
C TYR A 70 4.65 -20.92 3.78
N ALA A 71 4.90 -19.91 4.63
CA ALA A 71 6.24 -19.51 5.07
C ALA A 71 6.96 -20.60 5.87
N VAL A 72 6.22 -21.34 6.72
CA VAL A 72 6.77 -22.49 7.45
C VAL A 72 7.12 -23.64 6.52
N ARG A 73 6.33 -23.87 5.46
CA ARG A 73 6.50 -25.02 4.56
C ARG A 73 7.53 -24.80 3.45
N HIS A 74 7.89 -23.56 3.15
CA HIS A 74 8.86 -23.19 2.11
C HIS A 74 10.03 -22.37 2.70
N ARG A 75 10.57 -22.82 3.83
CA ARG A 75 11.67 -22.17 4.55
C ARG A 75 12.96 -22.04 3.72
N ASP A 76 13.15 -22.95 2.76
CA ASP A 76 14.33 -23.04 1.88
C ASP A 76 14.13 -22.35 0.52
N ALA A 77 12.92 -21.86 0.22
CA ALA A 77 12.73 -20.99 -0.93
C ALA A 77 13.31 -19.62 -0.58
N PRO A 78 14.23 -19.04 -1.38
CA PRO A 78 14.83 -17.76 -1.08
C PRO A 78 13.77 -16.66 -1.24
N VAL A 79 12.98 -16.45 -0.20
CA VAL A 79 12.29 -15.18 0.00
C VAL A 79 13.43 -14.18 0.14
N ARG A 80 13.72 -13.44 -0.94
CA ARG A 80 14.62 -12.29 -0.90
C ARG A 80 13.94 -11.26 0.00
N VAL A 81 14.21 -11.40 1.30
CA VAL A 81 14.15 -10.28 2.23
C VAL A 81 15.26 -9.35 1.74
N LEU A 82 14.89 -8.41 0.85
CA LEU A 82 15.78 -7.34 0.48
C LEU A 82 16.08 -6.61 1.79
N ASP A 83 17.35 -6.58 2.20
CA ASP A 83 17.80 -5.87 3.41
C ASP A 83 17.10 -4.52 3.49
N ASP A 84 16.15 -4.39 4.41
CA ASP A 84 15.40 -3.17 4.58
C ASP A 84 16.40 -2.12 5.09
N ARG A 85 16.74 -1.17 4.23
CA ARG A 85 17.65 -0.07 4.57
C ARG A 85 17.00 0.96 5.49
N LEU A 86 15.75 0.77 5.89
CA LEU A 86 15.12 1.56 6.94
C LEU A 86 15.62 1.07 8.32
N ARG A 87 16.87 1.42 8.61
CA ARG A 87 17.34 1.56 9.99
C ARG A 87 16.52 2.67 10.63
N TYR A 88 15.68 2.32 11.60
CA TYR A 88 15.34 3.22 12.70
C TYR A 88 16.54 3.31 13.65
#